data_AF-A0A9N9JY25-F1
#
_entry.id   AF-A0A9N9JY25-F1
#
_cell.length_a   1.000
_cell.length_b   1.000
_cell.length_c   1.000
_cell.angle_alpha   90.00
_cell.angle_beta   90.00
_cell.angle_gamma   90.00
#
_symmetry.space_group_name_H-M   'P 1'
#
loop_
_entity.id
_entity.type
_entity.pdbx_description
1 polymer ?
#
loop_
_entity_poly.entity_id
_entity_poly.type
_entity_poly.pdbx_seq_one_letter_code
_entity_poly.pdbx_strand_id
1 'polypeptide(L)'
;FPKALKVDKGVKLNWNVHFGVVMDSALAVFWQDNGPVTMLSIIYELVCEEWKVEREKQRPKETNANTAKVHVVFGSESRKKLKISKIIDDYNNNMNGVDIANQLQSYYSGAQLRSNSEQETRRLRIIKYFKLSDQCFVSRNHFAIWKRDKCEACRW
;
A
#
# COMPACT_ATOMS: atom_id res chain seq x y z
N PHE A 1 0.39 5.11 -17.25
CA PHE A 1 0.23 3.64 -17.17
C PHE A 1 0.27 3.04 -18.58
N PRO A 2 0.87 1.86 -18.79
CA PRO A 2 1.05 1.27 -20.11
C PRO A 2 -0.29 1.16 -20.87
N LYS A 3 -0.30 1.51 -22.16
CA LYS A 3 -1.52 1.39 -22.99
C LYS A 3 -2.04 -0.05 -23.03
N ALA A 4 -1.14 -1.03 -23.00
CA ALA A 4 -1.47 -2.46 -22.98
C ALA A 4 -2.25 -2.91 -21.73
N LEU A 5 -2.22 -2.15 -20.64
CA LEU A 5 -2.95 -2.45 -19.40
C LEU A 5 -4.22 -1.61 -19.23
N LYS A 6 -4.58 -0.80 -20.24
CA LYS A 6 -5.84 -0.07 -20.22
C LYS A 6 -6.98 -1.03 -20.60
N VAL A 7 -8.00 -1.06 -19.75
CA VAL A 7 -9.23 -1.79 -20.00
C VAL A 7 -10.27 -0.83 -20.58
N ASP A 8 -10.89 -1.21 -21.69
CA ASP A 8 -11.91 -0.38 -22.33
C ASP A 8 -13.15 -0.20 -21.45
N LYS A 9 -13.82 0.95 -21.62
CA LYS A 9 -15.04 1.26 -20.89
C LYS A 9 -16.13 0.25 -21.24
N GLY A 10 -16.78 -0.32 -20.22
CA GLY A 10 -17.87 -1.28 -20.38
C GLY A 10 -17.43 -2.75 -20.39
N VAL A 11 -16.13 -3.04 -20.47
CA VAL A 11 -15.62 -4.41 -20.35
C VAL A 11 -15.81 -4.90 -18.91
N LYS A 12 -16.55 -6.00 -18.74
CA LYS A 12 -16.74 -6.65 -17.43
C LYS A 12 -15.69 -7.73 -17.23
N LEU A 13 -14.66 -7.41 -16.46
CA LEU A 13 -13.66 -8.39 -16.04
C LEU A 13 -14.14 -9.21 -14.83
N ASN A 14 -13.77 -10.49 -14.84
CA ASN A 14 -13.96 -11.42 -13.72
C ASN A 14 -13.11 -11.01 -12.52
N TRP A 15 -13.53 -11.47 -11.34
CA TRP A 15 -12.80 -11.23 -10.10
C TRP A 15 -11.40 -11.86 -10.16
N ASN A 16 -10.42 -11.17 -9.60
CA ASN A 16 -9.02 -11.55 -9.50
C ASN A 16 -8.28 -11.75 -10.84
N VAL A 17 -8.82 -11.21 -11.94
CA VAL A 17 -8.07 -11.09 -13.20
C VAL A 17 -6.92 -10.12 -13.01
N HIS A 18 -5.74 -10.46 -13.50
CA HIS A 18 -4.56 -9.63 -13.38
C HIS A 18 -3.70 -9.78 -14.63
N PHE A 19 -3.03 -8.71 -14.99
CA PHE A 19 -2.10 -8.64 -16.11
C PHE A 19 -0.90 -7.83 -15.67
N GLY A 20 0.26 -8.04 -16.28
CA GLY A 20 1.35 -7.10 -16.11
C GLY A 20 2.29 -7.05 -17.28
N VAL A 21 2.97 -5.92 -17.36
CA VAL A 21 3.92 -5.59 -18.42
C VAL A 21 5.13 -4.97 -17.74
N VAL A 22 6.31 -5.48 -18.05
CA VAL A 22 7.56 -4.86 -17.63
C VAL A 22 7.85 -3.70 -18.57
N MET A 23 8.04 -2.50 -18.02
CA MET A 23 8.44 -1.28 -18.71
C MET A 23 9.57 -0.61 -17.94
N ASP A 24 10.68 -0.33 -18.62
CA ASP A 24 11.82 0.41 -18.06
C ASP A 24 12.28 -0.13 -16.69
N SER A 25 12.42 -1.46 -16.60
CA SER A 25 12.79 -2.20 -15.37
C SER A 25 11.77 -2.14 -14.23
N ALA A 26 10.56 -1.64 -14.47
CA ALA A 26 9.43 -1.70 -13.54
C ALA A 26 8.30 -2.57 -14.10
N LEU A 27 7.80 -3.48 -13.28
CA LEU A 27 6.57 -4.21 -13.51
C LEU A 27 5.36 -3.29 -13.27
N ALA A 28 4.60 -3.03 -14.33
CA ALA A 28 3.26 -2.49 -14.23
C ALA A 28 2.23 -3.61 -14.12
N VAL A 29 1.36 -3.54 -13.11
CA VAL A 29 0.34 -4.56 -12.84
C VAL A 29 -1.05 -3.95 -12.89
N PHE A 30 -1.95 -4.60 -13.61
CA PHE A 30 -3.39 -4.42 -13.50
C PHE A 30 -3.98 -5.56 -12.67
N TRP A 31 -4.91 -5.27 -11.77
CA TRP A 31 -5.63 -6.24 -10.97
C TRP A 31 -7.11 -5.86 -10.85
N GLN A 32 -8.00 -6.80 -11.12
CA GLN A 32 -9.44 -6.66 -10.95
C GLN A 32 -9.87 -7.27 -9.63
N ASP A 33 -10.07 -6.45 -8.60
CA ASP A 33 -10.73 -6.85 -7.34
C ASP A 33 -12.21 -6.44 -7.43
N ASN A 34 -12.74 -5.82 -6.37
CA ASN A 34 -14.03 -5.15 -6.43
C ASN A 34 -14.07 -4.06 -7.52
N GLY A 35 -12.92 -3.44 -7.79
CA GLY A 35 -12.70 -2.49 -8.87
C GLY A 35 -11.34 -2.72 -9.54
N PRO A 36 -11.06 -2.03 -10.66
CA PRO A 36 -9.75 -2.07 -11.28
C PRO A 36 -8.72 -1.35 -10.40
N VAL A 37 -7.57 -2.00 -10.20
CA VAL A 37 -6.42 -1.49 -9.46
C VAL A 37 -5.20 -1.57 -10.38
N THR A 38 -4.40 -0.50 -10.41
CA THR A 38 -3.16 -0.45 -11.17
C THR A 38 -2.00 -0.12 -10.26
N MET A 39 -0.88 -0.83 -10.39
CA MET A 39 0.31 -0.68 -9.56
C MET A 39 1.58 -0.71 -10.38
N LEU A 40 2.66 -0.20 -9.79
CA LEU A 40 4.01 -0.30 -10.32
C LEU A 40 4.91 -0.93 -9.24
N SER A 41 5.83 -1.80 -9.65
CA SER A 41 6.79 -2.44 -8.77
C SER A 41 8.11 -2.64 -9.50
N ILE A 42 9.23 -2.50 -8.79
CA ILE A 42 10.57 -2.86 -9.28
C ILE A 42 11.11 -4.14 -8.62
N ILE A 43 10.41 -4.67 -7.62
CA ILE A 43 10.86 -5.76 -6.75
C ILE A 43 10.21 -7.10 -7.17
N TYR A 44 9.02 -7.03 -7.77
CA TYR A 44 8.23 -8.21 -8.07
C TYR A 44 8.21 -8.49 -9.57
N GLU A 45 8.17 -9.78 -9.89
CA GLU A 45 7.94 -10.32 -11.23
C GLU A 45 6.64 -11.15 -11.20
N LEU A 46 5.87 -11.17 -12.30
CA LEU A 46 4.64 -11.99 -12.42
C LEU A 46 4.98 -13.38 -12.97
N VAL A 47 5.75 -14.18 -12.24
CA VAL A 47 6.18 -15.51 -12.69
C VAL A 47 5.49 -16.61 -11.86
N CYS A 48 4.90 -17.61 -12.54
CA CYS A 48 4.36 -18.87 -12.01
C CYS A 48 3.19 -18.76 -11.00
N GLU A 49 2.93 -19.78 -10.17
CA GLU A 49 1.83 -19.78 -9.19
C GLU A 49 2.26 -19.26 -7.80
N GLU A 50 3.57 -19.11 -7.59
CA GLU A 50 4.22 -18.70 -6.33
C GLU A 50 3.95 -17.24 -5.95
N TRP A 51 3.42 -16.42 -6.88
CA TRP A 51 3.00 -15.06 -6.58
C TRP A 51 1.62 -14.98 -5.92
N LYS A 52 0.91 -16.10 -5.70
CA LYS A 52 -0.40 -16.11 -5.04
C LYS A 52 -0.29 -16.49 -3.56
N VAL A 53 -0.88 -15.68 -2.69
CA VAL A 53 -1.01 -15.95 -1.25
C VAL A 53 -2.49 -16.12 -0.92
N GLU A 54 -2.83 -17.13 -0.13
CA GLU A 54 -4.20 -17.30 0.36
C GLU A 54 -4.46 -16.36 1.55
N ARG A 55 -5.49 -15.53 1.44
CA ARG A 55 -5.92 -14.62 2.50
C ARG A 55 -7.41 -14.70 2.72
N GLU A 56 -7.83 -14.60 3.97
CA GLU A 56 -9.23 -14.39 4.29
C GLU A 56 -9.60 -12.93 3.98
N LYS A 57 -10.50 -12.74 3.01
CA LYS A 57 -11.05 -11.42 2.69
C LYS A 57 -12.47 -11.28 3.20
N GLN A 58 -12.78 -10.10 3.70
CA GLN A 58 -14.15 -9.70 3.97
C GLN A 58 -14.86 -9.36 2.65
N ARG A 59 -16.13 -9.77 2.55
CA ARG A 59 -17.02 -9.44 1.44
C ARG A 59 -17.14 -7.90 1.34
N PRO A 60 -16.87 -7.30 0.16
CA PRO A 60 -17.10 -5.88 -0.05
C PRO A 60 -18.58 -5.55 0.09
N LYS A 61 -18.89 -4.28 0.41
CA LYS A 61 -20.25 -3.79 0.37
C LYS A 61 -20.81 -3.90 -1.05
N GLU A 62 -22.03 -4.40 -1.14
CA GLU A 62 -22.76 -4.50 -2.40
C GLU A 62 -23.32 -3.14 -2.84
N THR A 63 -23.24 -2.94 -4.15
CA THR A 63 -23.69 -1.78 -4.90
C THR A 63 -24.24 -2.30 -6.23
N ASN A 64 -25.15 -1.57 -6.87
CA ASN A 64 -25.76 -1.98 -8.15
C ASN A 64 -24.73 -2.38 -9.23
N ALA A 65 -23.49 -1.85 -9.17
CA ALA A 65 -22.42 -2.15 -10.12
C ALA A 65 -21.63 -3.44 -9.81
N ASN A 66 -21.49 -3.83 -8.54
CA ASN A 66 -20.63 -4.95 -8.14
C ASN A 66 -21.40 -6.17 -7.61
N THR A 67 -22.70 -6.05 -7.29
CA THR A 67 -23.51 -7.11 -6.64
C THR A 67 -23.35 -8.46 -7.33
N ALA A 68 -23.50 -8.52 -8.66
CA ALA A 68 -23.35 -9.77 -9.40
C ALA A 68 -21.96 -10.41 -9.22
N LYS A 69 -20.88 -9.63 -9.26
CA LYS A 69 -19.51 -10.14 -9.09
C LYS A 69 -19.27 -10.61 -7.66
N VAL A 70 -19.73 -9.84 -6.67
CA VAL A 70 -19.56 -10.16 -5.26
C VAL A 70 -20.30 -11.45 -4.91
N HIS A 71 -21.53 -11.65 -5.39
CA HIS A 71 -22.26 -12.90 -5.17
C HIS A 71 -21.61 -14.11 -5.84
N VAL A 72 -21.06 -13.97 -7.05
CA VAL A 72 -20.34 -15.08 -7.72
C VAL A 72 -19.13 -15.53 -6.89
N VAL A 73 -18.42 -14.59 -6.26
CA VAL A 73 -17.19 -14.89 -5.52
C VAL A 73 -17.48 -15.33 -4.09
N PHE A 74 -18.32 -14.57 -3.37
CA PHE A 74 -18.56 -14.75 -1.93
C PHE A 74 -19.85 -15.53 -1.61
N GLY A 75 -20.79 -15.68 -2.56
CA GLY A 75 -22.05 -16.39 -2.32
C GLY A 75 -22.88 -15.72 -1.22
N SER A 76 -23.16 -16.47 -0.15
CA SER A 76 -23.78 -15.99 1.10
C SER A 76 -22.76 -15.69 2.21
N GLU A 77 -21.48 -15.98 1.99
CA GLU A 77 -20.44 -15.82 3.01
C GLU A 77 -20.07 -14.35 3.18
N SER A 78 -19.82 -13.94 4.43
CA SER A 78 -19.33 -12.59 4.78
C SER A 78 -17.80 -12.49 4.70
N ARG A 79 -17.11 -13.62 4.77
CA ARG A 79 -15.66 -13.76 4.65
C ARG A 79 -15.34 -15.00 3.84
N LYS A 80 -14.30 -14.94 3.01
CA LYS A 80 -13.89 -16.08 2.18
C LYS A 80 -12.37 -16.09 2.01
N LYS A 81 -11.79 -17.29 2.00
CA LYS A 81 -10.38 -17.48 1.65
C LYS A 81 -10.22 -17.36 0.13
N LEU A 82 -9.41 -16.40 -0.30
CA LEU A 82 -9.14 -16.12 -1.70
C LEU A 82 -7.63 -16.07 -1.93
N LYS A 83 -7.19 -16.63 -3.06
CA LYS A 83 -5.81 -16.46 -3.53
C LYS A 83 -5.65 -15.04 -4.11
N ILE A 84 -4.85 -14.20 -3.46
CA ILE A 84 -4.53 -12.84 -3.93
C ILE A 84 -3.07 -12.75 -4.39
N SER A 85 -2.74 -11.71 -5.14
CA SER A 85 -1.34 -11.44 -5.48
C SER A 85 -0.53 -11.10 -4.23
N LYS A 86 0.66 -11.67 -4.10
CA LYS A 86 1.65 -11.34 -3.08
C LYS A 86 2.02 -9.86 -3.12
N ILE A 87 2.09 -9.26 -4.31
CA ILE A 87 2.34 -7.82 -4.48
C ILE A 87 1.26 -7.00 -3.76
N ILE A 88 -0.01 -7.40 -3.92
CA ILE A 88 -1.14 -6.74 -3.27
C ILE A 88 -1.13 -6.97 -1.77
N ASP A 89 -0.83 -8.20 -1.33
CA ASP A 89 -0.73 -8.54 0.08
C ASP A 89 0.35 -7.70 0.78
N ASP A 90 1.55 -7.68 0.21
CA ASP A 90 2.69 -6.94 0.73
C ASP A 90 2.45 -5.42 0.68
N TYR A 91 1.78 -4.91 -0.36
CA TYR A 91 1.32 -3.51 -0.39
C TYR A 91 0.37 -3.22 0.77
N ASN A 92 -0.71 -3.99 0.93
CA ASN A 92 -1.72 -3.73 1.96
C ASN A 92 -1.15 -3.81 3.38
N ASN A 93 -0.20 -4.72 3.62
CA ASN A 93 0.42 -4.89 4.94
C ASN A 93 1.39 -3.75 5.28
N ASN A 94 1.98 -3.08 4.29
CA ASN A 94 3.08 -2.12 4.52
C ASN A 94 2.72 -0.65 4.22
N MET A 95 1.64 -0.37 3.50
CA MET A 95 1.36 0.99 3.00
C MET A 95 0.85 1.99 4.03
N ASN A 96 0.38 1.53 5.19
CA ASN A 96 -0.23 2.40 6.18
C ASN A 96 0.78 3.13 7.09
N GLY A 97 2.10 2.92 6.91
CA GLY A 97 3.11 3.44 7.84
C GLY A 97 3.08 4.96 8.02
N VAL A 98 2.92 5.71 6.92
CA VAL A 98 2.85 7.19 6.96
C VAL A 98 1.54 7.66 7.59
N ASP A 99 0.41 7.04 7.22
CA ASP A 99 -0.90 7.41 7.76
C ASP A 99 -1.01 7.13 9.26
N ILE A 100 -0.46 6.01 9.72
CA ILE A 100 -0.37 5.68 11.15
C ILE A 100 0.50 6.72 11.86
N ALA A 101 1.66 7.09 11.29
CA ALA A 101 2.51 8.12 11.89
C ALA A 101 1.81 9.48 11.97
N ASN A 102 1.08 9.88 10.92
CA ASN A 102 0.27 11.10 10.88
C ASN A 102 -0.87 11.05 11.91
N GLN A 103 -1.57 9.92 12.04
CA GLN A 103 -2.63 9.72 13.02
C GLN A 103 -2.09 9.86 14.45
N LEU A 104 -0.94 9.25 14.73
CA LEU A 104 -0.26 9.38 16.01
C LEU A 104 0.16 10.83 16.27
N GLN A 105 0.72 11.52 15.28
CA GLN A 105 1.07 12.94 15.39
C GLN A 105 -0.17 13.78 15.73
N SER A 106 -1.28 13.59 15.01
CA SER A 106 -2.54 14.29 15.28
C SER A 106 -3.08 14.01 16.68
N TYR A 107 -2.97 12.77 17.17
CA TYR A 107 -3.40 12.42 18.54
C TYR A 107 -2.60 13.20 19.58
N TYR A 108 -1.26 13.22 19.47
CA TYR A 108 -0.41 13.97 20.40
C TYR A 108 -0.57 15.49 20.26
N SER A 109 -0.72 16.02 19.05
CA SER A 109 -0.96 17.45 18.83
C SER A 109 -2.33 17.90 19.34
N GLY A 110 -3.37 17.06 19.18
CA GLY A 110 -4.70 17.31 19.72
C GLY A 110 -4.77 17.17 21.24
N ALA A 111 -4.00 16.25 21.83
CA ALA A 111 -3.84 16.14 23.27
C ALA A 111 -3.14 17.39 23.86
N GLN A 112 -2.15 17.94 23.14
CA GLN A 112 -1.42 19.13 23.57
C GLN A 112 -2.27 20.41 23.50
N LEU A 113 -3.24 20.50 22.59
CA LEU A 113 -4.20 21.63 22.55
C LEU A 113 -5.23 21.57 23.68
N ARG A 114 -5.48 20.40 24.29
CA ARG A 114 -6.33 20.26 25.49
C ARG A 114 -5.58 20.50 26.80
N SER A 115 -4.24 20.49 26.79
CA SER A 115 -3.40 20.80 27.96
C SER A 115 -2.81 22.21 27.96
N ASN A 116 -3.06 23.02 26.92
CA ASN A 116 -2.44 24.34 26.75
C ASN A 116 -3.41 25.50 27.06
N SER A 117 -4.22 25.38 28.12
CA SER A 117 -4.34 26.55 29.00
C SER A 117 -3.05 26.58 29.80
N GLU A 118 -2.16 27.50 29.42
CA GLU A 118 -0.81 27.75 29.95
C GLU A 118 0.34 27.05 29.20
N GLN A 119 1.31 27.90 28.83
CA GLN A 119 2.68 27.61 28.36
C GLN A 119 2.95 27.68 26.86
N GLU A 120 3.06 28.93 26.42
CA GLU A 120 4.30 29.52 25.90
C GLU A 120 5.05 28.77 24.78
N THR A 121 4.99 29.38 23.60
CA THR A 121 5.75 29.14 22.37
C THR A 121 7.24 28.89 22.61
N ARG A 122 7.64 27.62 22.82
CA ARG A 122 9.02 27.17 22.64
C ARG A 122 9.09 26.22 21.46
N ARG A 123 9.71 26.69 20.37
CA ARG A 123 10.09 25.90 19.19
C ARG A 123 10.99 24.74 19.63
N LEU A 124 10.41 23.57 19.91
CA LEU A 124 11.16 22.34 20.08
C LEU A 124 11.50 21.79 18.68
N ARG A 125 12.78 21.91 18.28
CA ARG A 125 13.34 21.08 17.21
C ARG A 125 13.40 19.64 17.72
N ILE A 126 12.28 18.93 17.59
CA ILE A 126 12.25 17.49 17.85
C ILE A 126 12.71 16.80 16.56
N ILE A 127 14.01 16.48 16.47
CA ILE A 127 14.49 15.48 15.51
C ILE A 127 14.09 14.12 16.10
N LYS A 128 12.91 13.64 15.75
CA LYS A 128 12.45 12.28 16.09
C LYS A 128 13.11 11.30 15.13
N TYR A 129 14.08 10.54 15.62
CA TYR A 129 14.57 9.35 14.93
C TYR A 129 13.47 8.28 14.99
N PHE A 130 12.77 8.07 13.86
CA PHE A 130 11.92 6.89 13.68
C PHE A 130 12.82 5.73 13.27
N LYS A 131 12.91 4.71 14.14
CA LYS A 131 13.57 3.44 13.83
C LYS A 131 12.54 2.56 13.12
N LEU A 132 12.51 2.59 11.79
CA LEU A 132 12.08 1.42 11.00
C LEU A 132 13.28 0.47 11.00
N SER A 133 13.06 -0.83 11.18
CA SER A 133 14.12 -1.79 11.49
C SER A 133 15.30 -1.77 10.52
N ASP A 134 15.16 -1.22 9.30
CA ASP A 134 16.23 -1.17 8.30
C ASP A 134 16.34 0.16 7.54
N GLN A 135 15.64 1.23 7.95
CA GLN A 135 15.71 2.54 7.29
C GLN A 135 15.65 3.69 8.29
N CYS A 136 16.66 4.58 8.24
CA CYS A 136 16.73 5.78 9.06
C CYS A 136 16.56 7.00 8.16
N PHE A 137 15.46 7.75 8.33
CA PHE A 137 15.25 9.00 7.60
C PHE A 137 16.01 10.12 8.30
N VAL A 138 17.04 10.67 7.65
CA VAL A 138 17.76 11.86 8.10
C VAL A 138 17.06 13.09 7.54
N SER A 139 16.75 14.07 8.39
CA SER A 139 16.00 15.26 7.97
C SER A 139 16.80 16.10 6.96
N ARG A 140 16.10 16.54 5.89
CA ARG A 140 16.54 17.36 4.74
C ARG A 140 17.27 16.60 3.63
N ASN A 141 16.52 16.29 2.57
CA ASN A 141 16.96 15.94 1.19
C ASN A 141 18.09 14.91 1.04
N HIS A 142 18.28 14.01 2.00
CA HIS A 142 19.21 12.89 1.89
C HIS A 142 18.50 11.62 2.35
N PHE A 143 18.66 10.53 1.60
CA PHE A 143 18.34 9.18 2.07
C PHE A 143 19.65 8.42 2.23
N ALA A 144 19.74 7.56 3.25
CA ALA A 144 20.87 6.68 3.48
C ALA A 144 20.42 5.25 3.22
N ILE A 145 21.23 4.49 2.45
CA ILE A 145 21.03 3.06 2.26
C ILE A 145 22.00 2.33 3.18
N TRP A 146 21.52 1.31 3.89
CA TRP A 146 22.38 0.39 4.62
C TRP A 146 23.01 -0.63 3.67
N LYS A 147 24.35 -0.72 3.65
CA LYS A 147 25.07 -1.84 3.03
C LYS A 147 25.91 -2.52 4.10
N ARG A 148 25.54 -3.77 4.44
CA ARG A 148 26.30 -4.73 5.27
C ARG A 148 27.17 -4.08 6.36
N ASP A 149 26.53 -3.40 7.31
CA ASP A 149 27.18 -2.89 8.54
C ASP A 149 27.71 -1.46 8.50
N LYS A 150 27.45 -0.69 7.43
CA LYS A 150 27.72 0.76 7.40
C LYS A 150 26.55 1.58 6.83
N CYS A 151 26.28 2.70 7.49
CA CYS A 151 25.34 3.74 7.05
C CYS A 151 26.12 4.76 6.20
N GLU A 152 25.87 4.79 4.89
CA GLU A 152 26.47 5.77 3.99
C GLU A 152 25.43 6.83 3.61
N ALA A 153 25.77 8.11 3.82
CA ALA A 153 24.94 9.22 3.39
C ALA A 153 25.16 9.46 1.89
N CYS A 154 24.13 9.24 1.07
CA CYS A 154 24.17 9.59 -0.35
C CYS A 154 23.67 11.04 -0.54
N ARG A 155 24.50 11.88 -1.17
CA ARG A 155 24.08 13.15 -1.77
C ARG A 155 23.54 12.89 -3.17
N TRP A 156 22.58 13.72 -3.59
CA TRP A 156 22.17 13.81 -5.00
C TRP A 156 23.35 14.22 -5.88
#